data_AF-A0A3M1DSE6-F1
#
_entry.id   AF-A0A3M1DSE6-F1
#
_cell.length_a   1.000
_cell.length_b   1.000
_cell.length_c   1.000
_cell.angle_alpha   90.00
_cell.angle_beta   90.00
_cell.angle_gamma   90.00
#
_symmetry.space_group_name_H-M   'P 1'
#
loop_
_entity.id
_entity.type
_entity.pdbx_description
1 polymer ?
#
loop_
_entity_poly.entity_id
_entity_poly.type
_entity_poly.pdbx_seq_one_letter_code
_entity_poly.pdbx_strand_id
1 'polypeptide(L)'
;MKRTALLPALVLILAACGDQAGRKEQKDLVREASALFSQCRFEETTVTADRAIALGMADPQAYSFALMLKARSLDLLARPAEANRIYDQLVELAQDVDTAGKARKVARSLDVMLERCAANPGQDGPAETGEPTG
;
A
#
# COMPACT_ATOMS: atom_id res chain seq x y z
N MET A 1 -29.03 -45.31 -1.93
CA MET A 1 -27.60 -45.11 -2.24
C MET A 1 -27.30 -43.61 -2.23
N LYS A 2 -26.15 -43.25 -1.65
CA LYS A 2 -25.78 -41.94 -1.08
C LYS A 2 -25.70 -40.81 -2.13
N ARG A 3 -26.40 -39.70 -1.92
CA ARG A 3 -26.23 -38.43 -2.66
C ARG A 3 -26.20 -37.26 -1.68
N THR A 4 -25.20 -37.21 -0.80
CA THR A 4 -25.18 -36.18 0.27
C THR A 4 -23.77 -35.79 0.71
N ALA A 5 -22.84 -35.57 -0.22
CA ALA A 5 -21.48 -35.16 0.16
C ALA A 5 -20.71 -34.28 -0.86
N LEU A 6 -21.34 -33.75 -1.91
CA LEU A 6 -20.64 -32.97 -2.96
C LEU A 6 -20.85 -31.46 -2.89
N LEU A 7 -21.86 -30.98 -2.15
CA LEU A 7 -22.18 -29.55 -2.04
C LEU A 7 -21.18 -28.70 -1.22
N PRO A 8 -20.63 -29.14 -0.07
CA PRO A 8 -19.75 -28.26 0.71
C PRO A 8 -18.39 -28.03 0.05
N ALA A 9 -17.89 -29.00 -0.73
CA ALA A 9 -16.62 -28.85 -1.44
C ALA A 9 -16.70 -27.84 -2.59
N LEU A 10 -17.82 -27.79 -3.32
CA LEU A 10 -18.00 -26.87 -4.46
C LEU A 10 -18.10 -25.40 -4.01
N VAL A 11 -18.72 -25.15 -2.85
CA VAL A 11 -18.83 -23.80 -2.26
C VAL A 11 -17.47 -23.30 -1.76
N LEU A 12 -16.64 -24.18 -1.17
CA LEU A 12 -15.27 -23.84 -0.74
C LEU A 12 -14.33 -23.55 -1.92
N ILE A 13 -14.48 -24.26 -3.03
CA ILE A 13 -13.66 -24.04 -4.24
C ILE A 13 -14.02 -22.72 -4.92
N LEU A 14 -15.30 -22.32 -4.95
CA LEU A 14 -15.73 -21.05 -5.54
C LEU A 14 -15.30 -19.83 -4.70
N ALA A 15 -15.31 -19.94 -3.36
CA ALA A 15 -14.78 -18.90 -2.49
C ALA A 15 -13.27 -18.67 -2.72
N ALA A 16 -12.49 -19.75 -2.83
CA ALA A 16 -11.03 -19.66 -3.02
C ALA A 16 -10.60 -18.98 -4.34
N CYS A 17 -11.38 -19.12 -5.42
CA CYS A 17 -11.10 -18.46 -6.71
C CYS A 17 -11.38 -16.94 -6.69
N GLY A 18 -12.43 -16.51 -5.98
CA GLY A 18 -12.76 -15.09 -5.84
C GLY A 18 -11.70 -14.32 -5.04
N ASP A 19 -11.20 -14.93 -3.96
CA ASP A 19 -10.14 -14.36 -3.12
C ASP A 19 -8.79 -14.27 -3.84
N GLN A 20 -8.51 -15.16 -4.79
CA GLN A 20 -7.20 -15.19 -5.45
C GLN A 20 -6.99 -14.08 -6.48
N ALA A 21 -8.05 -13.63 -7.15
CA ALA A 21 -7.99 -12.51 -8.09
C ALA A 21 -7.70 -11.19 -7.35
N GLY A 22 -8.46 -10.89 -6.28
CA GLY A 22 -8.25 -9.71 -5.45
C GLY A 22 -6.86 -9.66 -4.81
N ARG A 23 -6.34 -10.80 -4.34
CA ARG A 23 -4.96 -10.91 -3.83
C ARG A 23 -3.90 -10.53 -4.86
N LYS A 24 -4.06 -10.98 -6.11
CA LYS A 24 -3.11 -10.68 -7.18
C LYS A 24 -3.15 -9.21 -7.54
N GLU A 25 -4.35 -8.68 -7.75
CA GLU A 25 -4.56 -7.26 -8.07
C GLU A 25 -3.99 -6.35 -6.98
N GLN A 26 -4.23 -6.68 -5.72
CA GLN A 26 -3.69 -5.93 -4.59
C GLN A 26 -2.15 -5.92 -4.57
N LYS A 27 -1.51 -7.04 -4.87
CA LYS A 27 -0.04 -7.12 -4.97
C LYS A 27 0.51 -6.31 -6.12
N ASP A 28 -0.18 -6.31 -7.26
CA ASP A 28 0.25 -5.58 -8.44
C ASP A 28 0.14 -4.06 -8.20
N LEU A 29 -0.96 -3.59 -7.59
CA LEU A 29 -1.10 -2.20 -7.15
C LEU A 29 -0.04 -1.79 -6.13
N VAL A 30 0.29 -2.67 -5.18
CA VAL A 30 1.37 -2.41 -4.20
C VAL A 30 2.73 -2.27 -4.88
N ARG A 31 3.04 -3.12 -5.87
CA ARG A 31 4.29 -3.02 -6.64
C ARG A 31 4.35 -1.72 -7.41
N GLU A 32 3.25 -1.31 -8.03
CA GLU A 32 3.13 -0.03 -8.73
C GLU A 32 3.35 1.14 -7.78
N ALA A 33 2.64 1.17 -6.64
CA ALA A 33 2.80 2.21 -5.62
C ALA A 33 4.25 2.27 -5.08
N SER A 34 4.89 1.12 -4.86
CA SER A 34 6.30 1.06 -4.44
C SER A 34 7.26 1.63 -5.49
N ALA A 35 6.98 1.39 -6.78
CA ALA A 35 7.78 1.92 -7.87
C ALA A 35 7.60 3.44 -8.01
N LEU A 36 6.39 3.95 -7.84
CA LEU A 36 6.09 5.39 -7.80
C LEU A 36 6.77 6.06 -6.60
N PHE A 37 6.72 5.44 -5.43
CA PHE A 37 7.40 5.92 -4.22
C PHE A 37 8.91 6.02 -4.42
N SER A 38 9.51 5.01 -5.07
CA SER A 38 10.94 5.01 -5.39
C SER A 38 11.35 6.08 -6.41
N GLN A 39 10.37 6.61 -7.16
CA GLN A 39 10.52 7.76 -8.08
C GLN A 39 10.10 9.08 -7.43
N CYS A 40 9.79 9.08 -6.13
CA CYS A 40 9.36 10.23 -5.35
C CYS A 40 8.04 10.87 -5.79
N ARG A 41 7.22 10.15 -6.58
CA ARG A 41 5.87 10.58 -7.01
C ARG A 41 4.87 10.27 -5.92
N PHE A 42 4.89 11.06 -4.85
CA PHE A 42 4.19 10.74 -3.60
C PHE A 42 2.66 10.85 -3.72
N GLU A 43 2.14 11.82 -4.47
CA GLU A 43 0.70 11.99 -4.73
C GLU A 43 0.14 10.75 -5.41
N GLU A 44 0.76 10.32 -6.50
CA GLU A 44 0.35 9.13 -7.24
C GLU A 44 0.51 7.87 -6.40
N THR A 45 1.56 7.81 -5.58
CA THR A 45 1.71 6.73 -4.60
C THR A 45 0.50 6.67 -3.66
N THR A 46 0.02 7.80 -3.14
CA THR A 46 -1.17 7.81 -2.26
C THR A 46 -2.41 7.30 -2.98
N VAL A 47 -2.63 7.71 -4.23
CA VAL A 47 -3.77 7.28 -5.05
C VAL A 47 -3.72 5.79 -5.34
N THR A 48 -2.56 5.26 -5.76
CA THR A 48 -2.41 3.84 -6.08
C THR A 48 -2.46 2.97 -4.82
N ALA A 49 -1.92 3.45 -3.69
CA ALA A 49 -2.05 2.79 -2.40
C ALA A 49 -3.52 2.74 -1.93
N ASP A 50 -4.29 3.82 -2.14
CA ASP A 50 -5.73 3.83 -1.82
C ASP A 50 -6.52 2.79 -2.61
N ARG A 51 -6.19 2.60 -3.90
CA ARG A 51 -6.78 1.53 -4.71
C ARG A 51 -6.45 0.15 -4.13
N ALA A 52 -5.21 -0.07 -3.68
CA ALA A 52 -4.83 -1.34 -3.05
C ALA A 52 -5.52 -1.57 -1.70
N ILE A 53 -5.74 -0.52 -0.91
CA ILE A 53 -6.46 -0.57 0.37
C ILE A 53 -7.95 -0.85 0.16
N ALA A 54 -8.56 -0.29 -0.90
CA ALA A 54 -9.96 -0.50 -1.23
C ALA A 54 -10.32 -1.95 -1.58
N LEU A 55 -9.34 -2.76 -2.00
CA LEU A 55 -9.49 -4.21 -2.17
C LEU A 55 -9.60 -4.99 -0.84
N GLY A 56 -9.46 -4.30 0.30
CA GLY A 56 -9.59 -4.88 1.63
C GLY A 56 -8.40 -5.75 2.01
N MET A 57 -8.57 -6.63 3.00
CA MET A 57 -7.49 -7.47 3.53
C MET A 57 -7.31 -8.79 2.75
N ALA A 58 -7.49 -8.77 1.42
CA ALA A 58 -7.34 -9.95 0.58
C ALA A 58 -5.96 -10.60 0.76
N ASP A 59 -4.90 -9.78 0.78
CA ASP A 59 -3.55 -10.16 1.20
C ASP A 59 -3.08 -9.24 2.34
N PRO A 60 -3.02 -9.72 3.60
CA PRO A 60 -2.67 -8.89 4.76
C PRO A 60 -1.29 -8.21 4.65
N GLN A 61 -0.35 -8.83 3.94
CA GLN A 61 0.98 -8.27 3.73
C GLN A 61 0.94 -7.14 2.70
N ALA A 62 0.24 -7.32 1.59
CA ALA A 62 0.05 -6.26 0.60
C ALA A 62 -0.76 -5.09 1.20
N TYR A 63 -1.80 -5.39 1.97
CA TYR A 63 -2.62 -4.38 2.65
C TYR A 63 -1.80 -3.52 3.62
N SER A 64 -1.02 -4.14 4.51
CA SER A 64 -0.12 -3.42 5.43
C SER A 64 0.96 -2.61 4.69
N PHE A 65 1.49 -3.15 3.58
CA PHE A 65 2.46 -2.41 2.77
C PHE A 65 1.83 -1.17 2.11
N ALA A 66 0.60 -1.28 1.60
CA ALA A 66 -0.13 -0.16 1.00
C ALA A 66 -0.43 0.95 2.02
N LEU A 67 -0.91 0.59 3.21
CA LEU A 67 -1.13 1.56 4.30
C LEU A 67 0.16 2.32 4.63
N MET A 68 1.28 1.63 4.74
CA MET A 68 2.54 2.27 5.09
C MET A 68 3.10 3.14 3.95
N LEU A 69 3.00 2.72 2.68
CA LEU A 69 3.34 3.57 1.54
C LEU A 69 2.50 4.86 1.56
N LYS A 70 1.19 4.75 1.80
CA LYS A 70 0.29 5.91 1.89
C LYS A 70 0.69 6.83 3.06
N ALA A 71 0.84 6.29 4.26
CA ALA A 71 1.20 7.06 5.45
C ALA A 71 2.50 7.83 5.22
N ARG A 72 3.52 7.15 4.69
CA ARG A 72 4.82 7.78 4.46
C ARG A 72 4.78 8.83 3.35
N SER A 73 4.06 8.58 2.26
CA SER A 73 3.86 9.60 1.23
C SER A 73 3.14 10.83 1.79
N LEU A 74 2.12 10.64 2.63
CA LEU A 74 1.43 11.76 3.28
C LEU A 74 2.34 12.58 4.20
N ASP A 75 3.24 11.92 4.95
CA ASP A 75 4.26 12.62 5.74
C ASP A 75 5.17 13.48 4.87
N LEU A 76 5.65 12.94 3.74
CA LEU A 76 6.55 13.63 2.81
C LEU A 76 5.85 14.79 2.09
N LEU A 77 4.54 14.68 1.87
CA LEU A 77 3.68 15.73 1.35
C LEU A 77 3.24 16.76 2.41
N ALA A 78 3.83 16.72 3.60
CA ALA A 78 3.49 17.60 4.73
C ALA A 78 2.00 17.53 5.14
N ARG A 79 1.39 16.34 5.05
CA ARG A 79 0.02 16.01 5.51
C ARG A 79 0.03 15.07 6.72
N PRO A 80 0.69 15.44 7.84
CA PRO A 80 0.95 14.52 8.97
C PRO A 80 -0.33 14.10 9.71
N ALA A 81 -1.37 14.93 9.74
CA ALA A 81 -2.63 14.57 10.39
C ALA A 81 -3.32 13.39 9.70
N GLU A 82 -3.21 13.29 8.38
CA GLU A 82 -3.74 12.17 7.62
C GLU A 82 -2.82 10.95 7.72
N ALA A 83 -1.50 11.15 7.68
CA ALA A 83 -0.53 10.08 7.89
C ALA A 83 -0.72 9.39 9.24
N ASN A 84 -0.90 10.15 10.33
CA ASN A 84 -1.13 9.61 11.68
C ASN A 84 -2.34 8.68 11.75
N ARG A 85 -3.45 9.03 11.08
CA ARG A 85 -4.63 8.14 11.03
C ARG A 85 -4.31 6.80 10.38
N ILE A 86 -3.47 6.80 9.34
CA ILE A 86 -3.04 5.57 8.67
C ILE A 86 -2.03 4.79 9.53
N TYR A 87 -1.18 5.49 10.29
CA TYR A 87 -0.29 4.85 11.27
C TYR A 87 -1.07 4.21 12.41
N ASP A 88 -2.14 4.82 12.89
CA ASP A 88 -3.03 4.23 13.89
C ASP A 88 -3.63 2.93 13.38
N GLN A 89 -4.13 2.90 12.12
CA GLN A 89 -4.61 1.68 11.48
C GLN A 89 -3.55 0.58 11.37
N LEU A 90 -2.29 0.96 11.09
CA LEU A 90 -1.17 0.01 11.07
C LEU A 90 -0.87 -0.57 12.45
N VAL A 91 -0.95 0.25 13.50
CA VAL A 91 -0.76 -0.20 14.88
C VAL A 91 -1.87 -1.15 15.31
N GLU A 92 -3.13 -0.80 15.03
CA GLU A 92 -4.28 -1.68 15.27
C GLU A 92 -4.11 -3.03 14.57
N LEU A 93 -3.69 -3.02 13.31
CA LEU A 93 -3.41 -4.25 12.56
C LEU A 93 -2.26 -5.05 13.19
N ALA A 94 -1.18 -4.39 13.60
CA ALA A 94 0.02 -5.03 14.16
C ALA A 94 -0.18 -5.62 15.56
N GLN A 95 -1.20 -5.17 16.31
CA GLN A 95 -1.58 -5.80 17.58
C GLN A 95 -2.12 -7.23 17.37
N ASP A 96 -2.48 -7.59 16.14
CA ASP A 96 -2.65 -8.98 15.72
C ASP A 96 -1.28 -9.62 15.43
N VAL A 97 -0.75 -10.35 16.42
CA VAL A 97 0.68 -10.70 16.69
C VAL A 97 1.53 -11.19 15.49
N ASP A 98 0.93 -11.65 14.39
CA ASP A 98 1.66 -12.16 13.22
C ASP A 98 1.99 -11.09 12.14
N THR A 99 1.41 -9.90 12.21
CA THR A 99 1.65 -8.82 11.23
C THR A 99 2.76 -7.84 11.65
N ALA A 100 2.99 -7.64 12.95
CA ALA A 100 4.00 -6.69 13.46
C ALA A 100 5.43 -6.97 12.97
N GLY A 101 5.84 -8.24 12.98
CA GLY A 101 7.18 -8.66 12.53
C GLY A 101 7.39 -8.43 11.02
N LYS A 102 6.32 -8.54 10.23
CA LYS A 102 6.32 -8.29 8.78
C LYS A 102 6.33 -6.79 8.49
N ALA A 103 5.50 -6.01 9.19
CA ALA A 103 5.47 -4.55 9.12
C ALA A 103 6.84 -3.91 9.41
N ARG A 104 7.60 -4.45 10.37
CA ARG A 104 8.95 -3.94 10.71
C ARG A 104 10.01 -4.17 9.63
N LYS A 105 9.93 -5.28 8.88
CA LYS A 105 10.83 -5.51 7.72
C LYS A 105 10.48 -4.54 6.59
N VAL A 106 9.19 -4.34 6.42
CA VAL A 106 8.55 -3.50 5.43
C VAL A 106 8.89 -2.01 5.65
N ALA A 107 8.86 -1.51 6.89
CA ALA A 107 9.33 -0.18 7.25
C ALA A 107 10.83 0.04 6.93
N ARG A 108 11.69 -0.93 7.26
CA ARG A 108 13.12 -0.87 6.92
C ARG A 108 13.39 -0.82 5.42
N SER A 109 12.58 -1.51 4.61
CA SER A 109 12.68 -1.41 3.15
C SER A 109 12.31 -0.02 2.63
N LEU A 110 11.40 0.72 3.29
CA LEU A 110 11.09 2.10 2.92
C LEU A 110 12.19 3.08 3.29
N ASP A 111 12.86 2.90 4.43
CA ASP A 111 13.96 3.77 4.85
C ASP A 111 15.05 3.84 3.76
N VAL A 112 15.38 2.70 3.14
CA VAL A 112 16.32 2.63 2.01
C VAL A 112 15.78 3.34 0.75
N MET A 113 14.47 3.28 0.49
CA MET A 113 13.87 3.99 -0.65
C MET A 113 13.85 5.50 -0.44
N LEU A 114 13.68 5.96 0.80
CA LEU A 114 13.69 7.37 1.19
C LEU A 114 15.06 8.02 1.03
N GLU A 115 16.13 7.31 1.40
CA GLU A 115 17.50 7.77 1.15
C GLU A 115 17.74 8.04 -0.34
N ARG A 116 17.15 7.22 -1.21
CA ARG A 116 17.23 7.37 -2.66
C ARG A 116 16.47 8.60 -3.17
N CYS A 117 15.33 8.92 -2.57
CA CYS A 117 14.59 10.15 -2.88
C CYS A 117 15.28 11.42 -2.35
N ALA A 118 15.86 11.36 -1.15
CA ALA A 118 16.64 12.47 -0.60
C ALA A 118 17.90 12.75 -1.45
N ALA A 119 18.50 11.72 -2.05
CA ALA A 119 19.65 11.84 -2.93
C ALA A 119 19.30 12.28 -4.37
N ASN A 120 18.03 12.19 -4.77
CA ASN A 120 17.55 12.62 -6.09
C ASN A 120 16.10 13.12 -5.97
N PRO A 121 15.89 14.40 -5.58
CA PRO A 121 14.56 14.97 -5.48
C PRO A 121 13.95 15.03 -6.89
N GLY A 122 13.18 14.01 -7.24
CA GLY A 122 12.41 13.98 -8.48
C GLY A 122 11.44 15.15 -8.48
N GLN A 123 11.61 16.04 -9.46
CA GLN A 123 10.78 17.10 -10.08
C GLN A 123 9.51 17.70 -9.43
N ASP A 124 9.12 17.37 -8.20
CA ASP A 124 8.06 18.08 -7.47
C ASP A 124 8.65 19.23 -6.64
N GLY A 125 9.51 20.03 -7.27
CA GLY A 125 9.75 21.39 -6.83
C GLY A 125 8.52 22.25 -7.16
N PRO A 126 8.15 23.24 -6.34
CA PRO A 126 7.03 24.12 -6.68
C PRO A 126 7.29 24.70 -8.06
N ALA A 127 6.30 24.58 -8.96
CA ALA A 127 6.37 25.15 -10.30
C ALA A 127 6.79 26.62 -10.18
N GLU A 128 8.04 26.93 -10.57
CA GLU A 128 8.48 28.31 -10.70
C GLU A 128 7.62 28.92 -11.80
N THR A 129 6.65 29.74 -11.38
CA THR A 129 5.94 30.67 -12.23
C THR A 129 6.96 31.70 -12.70
N GLY A 130 7.66 31.36 -13.79
CA GLY A 130 8.40 32.33 -14.58
C GLY A 130 7.41 33.30 -15.19
N GLU A 131 7.17 34.42 -14.53
CA GLU A 131 6.63 35.61 -15.19
C GLU A 131 7.66 36.09 -16.23
N PRO A 132 7.28 36.27 -17.50
CA PRO A 132 8.14 36.92 -18.46
C PRO A 132 8.09 38.44 -18.23
N THR A 133 9.11 38.98 -17.55
CA THR A 133 9.45 40.40 -17.67
C THR A 133 10.45 40.58 -18.82
N GLY A 134 10.03 41.26 -19.89
CA GLY A 134 10.90 41.77 -20.95
C GLY A 134 10.36 41.56 -22.35
#